data_AF-A0A7J4RNJ0-F1
#
_entry.id   AF-A0A7J4RNJ0-F1
#
_cell.length_a   1.000
_cell.length_b   1.000
_cell.length_c   1.000
_cell.angle_alpha   90.00
_cell.angle_beta   90.00
_cell.angle_gamma   90.00
#
_symmetry.space_group_name_H-M   'P 1'
#
loop_
_entity.id
_entity.type
_entity.pdbx_description
1 polymer ?
#
loop_
_entity_poly.entity_id
_entity_poly.type
_entity_poly.pdbx_seq_one_letter_code
_entity_poly.pdbx_strand_id
1 'polypeptide(L)'
;DEHCIDASGGNSDWCLGIDNYTSVGGMGIIPTTSVMYNPEILDTRSRASIINALIDMNYDMYLENYSRPGMGTYTGCYDISVHKVFYEIPKESCGDEILKNVLDGSGVARATSQGHLGQFSDNLMLVPGAFEALVGHLTNVE
;
A
#
# COMPACT_ATOMS: atom_id res chain seq x y z
N ASP A 1 11.34 -8.18 13.14
CA ASP A 1 12.77 -7.95 13.41
C ASP A 1 13.31 -6.58 13.00
N GLU A 2 12.59 -5.77 12.23
CA GLU A 2 13.11 -4.46 11.74
C GLU A 2 12.75 -3.25 12.63
N HIS A 3 12.15 -3.45 13.81
CA HIS A 3 11.62 -2.36 14.65
C HIS A 3 12.31 -2.18 16.01
N CYS A 4 13.39 -2.91 16.28
CA CYS A 4 14.14 -2.84 17.54
C CYS A 4 15.61 -2.44 17.36
N ILE A 5 15.97 -1.78 16.25
CA ILE A 5 17.35 -1.38 15.99
C ILE A 5 17.49 0.09 16.35
N ASP A 6 18.34 0.41 17.33
CA ASP A 6 18.73 1.79 17.59
C ASP A 6 19.61 2.34 16.46
N ALA A 7 19.88 3.65 16.43
CA ALA A 7 20.75 4.24 15.40
C ALA A 7 22.19 3.67 15.39
N SER A 8 22.56 2.89 16.39
CA SER A 8 23.86 2.25 16.60
C SER A 8 23.91 0.80 16.09
N GLY A 9 22.79 0.23 15.62
CA GLY A 9 22.69 -1.17 15.23
C GLY A 9 22.52 -2.14 16.40
N GLY A 10 22.36 -1.62 17.63
CA GLY A 10 22.13 -2.38 18.85
C GLY A 10 20.64 -2.52 19.15
N ASN A 11 20.29 -3.58 19.88
CA ASN A 11 18.95 -3.70 20.43
C ASN A 11 18.80 -2.63 21.52
N SER A 12 17.83 -1.74 21.37
CA SER A 12 17.59 -0.70 22.36
C SER A 12 17.23 -1.30 23.73
N ASP A 13 17.71 -0.72 24.83
CA ASP A 13 17.52 -1.25 26.20
C ASP A 13 16.04 -1.47 26.61
N TRP A 14 15.09 -0.83 25.92
CA TRP A 14 13.66 -0.98 26.16
C TRP A 14 12.99 -2.10 25.35
N CYS A 15 13.68 -2.66 24.36
CA CYS A 15 13.15 -3.76 23.56
C CYS A 15 13.37 -5.09 24.31
N LEU A 16 12.27 -5.71 24.71
CA LEU A 16 12.29 -7.01 25.37
C LEU A 16 12.62 -8.12 24.37
N GLY A 17 13.13 -9.26 24.85
CA GLY A 17 13.27 -10.46 24.01
C GLY A 17 11.91 -10.95 23.51
N ILE A 18 11.86 -11.56 22.32
CA ILE A 18 10.59 -12.02 21.70
C ILE A 18 9.80 -12.97 22.62
N ASP A 19 10.51 -13.76 23.42
CA ASP A 19 9.96 -14.71 24.40
C ASP A 19 9.15 -14.03 25.52
N ASN A 20 9.34 -12.72 25.73
CA ASN A 20 8.57 -11.92 26.68
C ASN A 20 7.29 -11.32 26.08
N TYR A 21 7.07 -11.46 24.76
CA TYR A 21 5.82 -11.05 24.12
C TYR A 21 4.89 -12.25 24.01
N THR A 22 3.68 -12.11 24.56
CA THR A 22 2.59 -13.05 24.31
C THR A 22 1.64 -12.44 23.28
N SER A 23 1.26 -13.22 22.26
CA SER A 23 0.24 -12.77 21.31
C SER A 23 -1.12 -12.78 22.01
N VAL A 24 -1.83 -11.65 21.94
CA VAL A 24 -3.21 -11.51 22.46
C VAL A 24 -4.24 -11.98 21.42
N GLY A 25 -3.79 -12.48 20.27
CA GLY A 25 -4.64 -12.81 19.12
C GLY A 25 -4.91 -11.61 18.22
N GLY A 26 -5.59 -11.84 17.10
CA GLY A 26 -5.94 -10.78 16.14
C GLY A 26 -7.05 -9.88 16.70
N MET A 27 -6.74 -8.59 16.92
CA MET A 27 -7.69 -7.61 17.46
C MET A 27 -8.59 -6.95 16.40
N GLY A 28 -8.40 -7.25 15.11
CA GLY A 28 -9.16 -6.69 14.01
C GLY A 28 -8.38 -6.67 12.70
N ILE A 29 -9.04 -6.24 11.62
CA ILE A 29 -8.44 -6.14 10.28
C ILE A 29 -7.99 -4.70 10.05
N ILE A 30 -6.70 -4.42 10.22
CA ILE A 30 -6.19 -3.07 9.95
C ILE A 30 -6.34 -2.78 8.44
N PRO A 31 -6.97 -1.65 8.06
CA PRO A 31 -7.06 -1.25 6.66
C PRO A 31 -5.67 -1.08 6.05
N THR A 32 -5.51 -1.41 4.77
CA THR A 32 -4.22 -1.24 4.07
C THR A 32 -3.93 0.23 3.76
N THR A 33 -2.71 0.53 3.32
CA THR A 33 -2.30 1.85 2.85
C THR A 33 -3.25 2.37 1.77
N SER A 34 -3.68 3.64 1.91
CA SER A 34 -4.63 4.27 0.99
C SER A 34 -4.08 5.59 0.45
N VAL A 35 -4.32 5.84 -0.85
CA VAL A 35 -4.07 7.14 -1.47
C VAL A 35 -5.38 7.94 -1.48
N MET A 36 -5.37 9.12 -0.86
CA MET A 36 -6.51 10.04 -0.82
C MET A 36 -6.18 11.34 -1.56
N TYR A 37 -7.21 12.05 -2.03
CA TYR A 37 -7.06 13.33 -2.72
C TYR A 37 -8.05 14.37 -2.16
N ASN A 38 -7.70 15.65 -2.27
CA ASN A 38 -8.60 16.75 -1.94
C ASN A 38 -9.50 17.09 -3.15
N PRO A 39 -10.84 16.94 -3.05
CA PRO A 39 -11.76 17.23 -4.14
C PRO A 39 -11.92 18.72 -4.47
N GLU A 40 -11.51 19.64 -3.59
CA GLU A 40 -11.59 21.09 -3.84
C GLU A 40 -10.47 21.58 -4.75
N ILE A 41 -9.32 20.90 -4.71
CA ILE A 41 -8.12 21.26 -5.47
C ILE A 41 -8.00 20.43 -6.74
N LEU A 42 -8.32 19.13 -6.66
CA LEU A 42 -8.15 18.20 -7.78
C LEU A 42 -9.43 18.12 -8.62
N ASP A 43 -9.34 18.60 -9.87
CA ASP A 43 -10.46 18.54 -10.80
C ASP A 43 -10.84 17.10 -11.18
N THR A 44 -12.07 16.93 -11.66
CA THR A 44 -12.63 15.60 -11.95
C THR A 44 -11.90 14.85 -13.06
N ARG A 45 -11.28 15.55 -14.03
CA ARG A 45 -10.53 14.92 -15.13
C ARG A 45 -9.18 14.44 -14.63
N SER A 46 -8.43 15.29 -13.94
CA SER A 46 -7.13 14.92 -13.36
C SER A 46 -7.28 13.78 -12.37
N ARG A 47 -8.32 13.81 -11.53
CA ARG A 47 -8.66 12.70 -10.64
C ARG A 47 -8.86 11.39 -11.40
N ALA A 48 -9.67 11.39 -12.45
CA ALA A 48 -9.94 10.17 -13.22
C ALA A 48 -8.65 9.63 -13.87
N SER A 49 -7.82 10.53 -14.42
CA SER A 49 -6.54 10.17 -15.03
C SER A 49 -5.58 9.53 -14.03
N ILE A 50 -5.42 10.12 -12.85
CA ILE A 50 -4.53 9.59 -11.80
C ILE A 50 -5.01 8.21 -11.35
N ILE A 51 -6.30 8.05 -11.06
CA ILE A 51 -6.79 6.75 -10.58
C ILE A 51 -6.72 5.70 -11.67
N ASN A 52 -6.95 6.04 -12.94
CA ASN A 52 -6.75 5.10 -14.05
C ASN A 52 -5.30 4.67 -14.15
N ALA A 53 -4.35 5.62 -14.15
CA ALA A 53 -2.92 5.30 -14.21
C ALA A 53 -2.47 4.39 -13.05
N LEU A 54 -2.98 4.63 -11.83
CA LEU A 54 -2.71 3.75 -10.69
C LEU A 54 -3.25 2.33 -10.88
N ILE A 55 -4.46 2.19 -11.44
CA ILE A 55 -5.08 0.89 -11.72
C ILE A 55 -4.40 0.18 -12.88
N ASP A 56 -3.93 0.92 -13.88
CA ASP A 56 -3.23 0.38 -15.05
C ASP A 56 -1.92 -0.30 -14.63
N MET A 57 -1.22 0.23 -13.61
CA MET A 57 -0.02 -0.40 -13.06
C MET A 57 -0.27 -1.80 -12.45
N ASN A 58 -1.51 -2.16 -12.11
CA ASN A 58 -1.82 -3.52 -11.66
C ASN A 58 -1.62 -4.57 -12.76
N TYR A 59 -1.58 -4.14 -14.02
CA TYR A 59 -1.44 -5.03 -15.17
C TYR A 59 0.02 -5.28 -15.56
N ASP A 60 0.97 -4.64 -14.86
CA ASP A 60 2.39 -4.83 -15.07
C ASP A 60 2.98 -5.67 -13.93
N MET A 61 3.70 -6.73 -14.26
CA MET A 61 4.41 -7.55 -13.27
C MET A 61 5.85 -7.81 -13.68
N TYR A 62 6.81 -7.70 -12.75
CA TYR A 62 8.21 -7.97 -13.07
C TYR A 62 8.51 -9.47 -13.00
N LEU A 63 8.98 -10.04 -14.11
CA LEU A 63 9.38 -11.43 -14.19
C LEU A 63 10.90 -11.55 -13.99
N GLU A 64 11.32 -12.40 -13.06
CA GLU A 64 12.72 -12.78 -12.85
C GLU A 64 12.94 -14.24 -13.19
N ASN A 65 13.69 -14.52 -14.26
CA ASN A 65 14.04 -15.88 -14.71
C ASN A 65 12.82 -16.81 -14.86
N TYR A 66 11.68 -16.24 -15.27
CA TYR A 66 10.44 -16.98 -15.41
C TYR A 66 10.54 -17.93 -16.60
N SER A 67 10.45 -19.23 -16.33
CA SER A 67 10.63 -20.29 -17.32
C SER A 67 9.30 -21.03 -17.52
N ARG A 68 8.83 -21.17 -18.77
CA ARG A 68 7.70 -22.05 -19.09
C ARG A 68 8.21 -23.31 -19.78
N PRO A 69 7.72 -24.52 -19.43
CA PRO A 69 8.13 -25.74 -20.11
C PRO A 69 7.93 -25.62 -21.63
N GLY A 70 9.00 -25.82 -22.40
CA GLY A 70 8.99 -25.70 -23.86
C GLY A 70 9.07 -24.27 -24.42
N MET A 71 9.14 -23.25 -23.56
CA MET A 71 9.43 -21.87 -23.92
C MET A 71 10.67 -21.39 -23.17
N GLY A 72 11.34 -20.36 -23.69
CA GLY A 72 12.56 -19.83 -23.08
C GLY A 72 12.34 -19.25 -21.68
N THR A 73 13.42 -18.71 -21.11
CA THR A 73 13.39 -17.93 -19.88
C THR A 73 13.10 -16.46 -20.21
N TYR A 74 12.21 -15.83 -19.44
CA TYR A 74 11.85 -14.42 -19.60
C TYR A 74 12.25 -13.63 -18.36
N THR A 75 12.91 -12.50 -18.58
CA THR A 75 13.21 -11.52 -17.54
C THR A 75 12.85 -10.14 -18.06
N GLY A 76 12.04 -9.39 -17.30
CA GLY A 76 11.55 -8.07 -17.70
C GLY A 76 10.14 -7.79 -17.18
N CYS A 77 9.65 -6.59 -17.45
CA CYS A 77 8.31 -6.16 -17.06
C CYS A 77 7.27 -6.76 -18.02
N TYR A 78 6.35 -7.55 -17.50
CA TYR A 78 5.32 -8.23 -18.26
C TYR A 78 3.99 -7.51 -18.13
N ASP A 79 3.49 -6.99 -19.25
CA ASP A 79 2.16 -6.41 -19.35
C ASP A 79 1.15 -7.53 -19.64
N ILE A 80 0.24 -7.73 -18.69
CA ILE A 80 -0.82 -8.75 -18.69
C ILE A 80 -1.91 -8.39 -19.72
N SER A 81 -2.13 -7.12 -20.00
CA SER A 81 -3.17 -6.64 -20.93
C SER A 81 -2.84 -6.98 -22.38
N VAL A 82 -1.57 -6.87 -22.78
CA VAL A 82 -1.12 -7.21 -24.14
C VAL A 82 -0.33 -8.52 -24.22
N HIS A 83 -0.13 -9.21 -23.10
CA HIS A 83 0.66 -10.44 -22.99
C HIS A 83 2.08 -10.31 -23.57
N LYS A 84 2.77 -9.22 -23.24
CA LYS A 84 4.11 -8.92 -23.76
C LYS A 84 5.10 -8.63 -22.63
N VAL A 85 6.31 -9.17 -22.77
CA VAL A 85 7.44 -8.84 -21.90
C VAL A 85 8.25 -7.71 -22.52
N PHE A 86 8.44 -6.63 -21.77
CA PHE A 86 9.33 -5.51 -22.07
C PHE A 86 10.63 -5.69 -21.28
N TYR A 87 11.75 -5.88 -21.98
CA TYR A 87 13.04 -6.17 -21.37
C TYR A 87 13.87 -4.90 -21.09
N GLU A 88 13.48 -3.78 -21.68
CA GLU A 88 14.12 -2.47 -21.50
C GLU A 88 13.64 -1.72 -20.25
N ILE A 89 12.51 -2.13 -19.67
CA ILE A 89 11.97 -1.52 -18.46
C ILE A 89 12.73 -2.08 -17.26
N PRO A 90 13.42 -1.24 -16.48
CA PRO A 90 14.13 -1.70 -15.30
C PRO A 90 13.13 -2.10 -14.21
N LYS A 91 13.57 -2.94 -13.27
CA LYS A 91 12.69 -3.56 -12.26
C LYS A 91 11.87 -2.53 -11.49
N GLU A 92 12.51 -1.50 -10.99
CA GLU A 92 11.92 -0.42 -10.21
C GLU A 92 10.88 0.42 -10.97
N SER A 93 10.84 0.29 -12.30
CA SER A 93 9.86 0.99 -13.16
C SER A 93 8.68 0.11 -13.57
N CYS A 94 8.64 -1.17 -13.17
CA CYS A 94 7.50 -2.03 -13.44
C CYS A 94 6.37 -1.74 -12.44
N GLY A 95 5.11 -1.80 -12.90
CA GLY A 95 3.96 -1.34 -12.12
C GLY A 95 3.83 -2.02 -10.74
N ASP A 96 3.93 -3.34 -10.68
CA ASP A 96 3.91 -4.09 -9.40
C ASP A 96 5.02 -3.67 -8.43
N GLU A 97 6.23 -3.42 -8.92
CA GLU A 97 7.37 -2.99 -8.11
C GLU A 97 7.22 -1.54 -7.65
N ILE A 98 6.66 -0.65 -8.49
CA ILE A 98 6.31 0.72 -8.07
C ILE A 98 5.27 0.68 -6.96
N LEU A 99 4.18 -0.07 -7.16
CA LEU A 99 3.11 -0.17 -6.16
C LEU A 99 3.62 -0.79 -4.86
N LYS A 100 4.48 -1.81 -4.95
CA LYS A 100 5.08 -2.45 -3.78
C LYS A 100 5.97 -1.49 -3.01
N ASN A 101 6.84 -0.75 -3.68
CA ASN A 101 7.80 0.14 -3.03
C ASN A 101 7.14 1.41 -2.45
N VAL A 102 6.03 1.88 -3.05
CA VAL A 102 5.37 3.13 -2.65
C VAL A 102 4.18 2.89 -1.69
N LEU A 103 3.38 1.86 -1.95
CA LEU A 103 2.12 1.60 -1.24
C LEU A 103 2.15 0.32 -0.40
N ASP A 104 3.31 -0.36 -0.32
CA ASP A 104 3.48 -1.63 0.40
C ASP A 104 2.50 -2.72 -0.08
N GLY A 105 2.18 -2.71 -1.37
CA GLY A 105 1.26 -3.67 -1.97
C GLY A 105 1.54 -3.90 -3.44
N SER A 106 1.37 -5.14 -3.92
CA SER A 106 1.58 -5.49 -5.33
C SER A 106 0.44 -5.04 -6.27
N GLY A 107 -0.48 -4.22 -5.78
CA GLY A 107 -1.68 -3.84 -6.48
C GLY A 107 -2.53 -2.84 -5.71
N VAL A 108 -3.42 -2.15 -6.44
CA VAL A 108 -4.34 -1.15 -5.90
C VAL A 108 -5.76 -1.41 -6.37
N ALA A 109 -6.74 -1.05 -5.53
CA ALA A 109 -8.15 -1.16 -5.86
C ALA A 109 -8.86 0.17 -5.61
N ARG A 110 -9.88 0.46 -6.42
CA ARG A 110 -10.76 1.60 -6.18
C ARG A 110 -11.64 1.32 -4.97
N ALA A 111 -11.59 2.19 -3.97
CA ALA A 111 -12.45 2.13 -2.79
C ALA A 111 -12.88 3.53 -2.36
N THR A 112 -14.00 3.61 -1.65
CA THR A 112 -14.38 4.80 -0.86
C THR A 112 -13.84 4.65 0.56
N SER A 113 -13.72 5.75 1.31
CA SER A 113 -13.26 5.69 2.70
C SER A 113 -14.13 4.77 3.56
N GLN A 114 -15.45 4.79 3.35
CA GLN A 114 -16.39 3.90 4.04
C GLN A 114 -16.16 2.44 3.67
N GLY A 115 -15.96 2.15 2.38
CA GLY A 115 -15.71 0.78 1.90
C GLY A 115 -14.35 0.24 2.36
N HIS A 116 -13.31 1.08 2.36
CA HIS A 116 -11.96 0.71 2.76
C HIS A 116 -11.82 0.48 4.27
N LEU A 117 -12.42 1.36 5.07
CA LEU A 117 -12.40 1.25 6.52
C LEU A 117 -13.37 0.17 7.03
N GLY A 118 -14.42 -0.15 6.28
CA GLY A 118 -15.39 -1.20 6.62
C GLY A 118 -15.87 -1.06 8.07
N GLN A 119 -15.70 -2.12 8.86
CA GLN A 119 -16.09 -2.15 10.27
C GLN A 119 -15.39 -1.09 11.14
N PHE A 120 -14.19 -0.61 10.76
CA PHE A 120 -13.54 0.50 11.46
C PHE A 120 -14.33 1.80 11.27
N SER A 121 -14.93 2.01 10.11
CA SER A 121 -15.82 3.15 9.87
C SER A 121 -17.03 3.08 10.79
N ASP A 122 -17.65 1.90 10.91
CA ASP A 122 -18.83 1.70 11.75
C ASP A 122 -18.50 1.95 13.23
N ASN A 123 -17.39 1.39 13.71
CA ASN A 123 -16.94 1.57 15.09
C ASN A 123 -16.54 3.02 15.40
N LEU A 124 -15.94 3.75 14.43
CA LEU A 124 -15.60 5.16 14.61
C LEU A 124 -16.86 6.03 14.74
N MET A 125 -17.94 5.70 14.01
CA MET A 125 -19.22 6.40 14.14
C MET A 125 -19.93 6.15 15.49
N LEU A 126 -19.58 5.07 16.19
CA LEU A 126 -20.14 4.76 17.51
C LEU A 126 -19.52 5.56 18.64
N VAL A 127 -18.38 6.23 18.43
CA VAL A 127 -17.73 7.07 19.44
C VAL A 127 -18.23 8.52 19.31
N PRO A 128 -19.10 9.00 20.21
CA PRO A 128 -19.61 10.37 20.15
C PRO A 128 -18.46 11.36 20.32
N GLY A 129 -18.34 12.34 19.40
CA GLY A 129 -17.30 13.38 19.46
C GLY A 129 -15.92 12.98 18.95
N ALA A 130 -15.68 11.72 18.54
CA ALA A 130 -14.39 11.31 17.97
C ALA A 130 -14.02 12.13 16.72
N PHE A 131 -15.01 12.48 15.90
CA PHE A 131 -14.79 13.29 14.71
C PHE A 131 -14.44 14.75 15.07
N GLU A 132 -15.07 15.35 16.08
CA GLU A 132 -14.71 16.71 16.54
C GLU A 132 -13.29 16.78 17.13
N ALA A 133 -12.86 15.74 17.84
CA ALA A 133 -11.49 15.64 18.36
C ALA A 133 -10.45 15.52 17.21
N LEU A 134 -10.76 14.74 16.18
CA LEU A 134 -9.92 14.59 14.99
C LEU A 134 -9.85 15.87 14.16
N VAL A 135 -10.99 16.54 13.94
CA VAL A 135 -11.04 17.83 13.24
C VAL A 135 -10.23 18.87 14.00
N GLY A 136 -10.40 18.98 15.31
CA GLY A 136 -9.60 19.89 16.14
C GLY A 136 -8.10 19.59 16.10
N HIS A 137 -7.69 18.32 15.98
CA HIS A 137 -6.27 17.96 15.87
C HIS A 137 -5.70 18.27 14.48
N LEU A 138 -6.48 18.06 13.41
CA LEU A 138 -6.06 18.34 12.03
C LEU A 138 -6.04 19.84 11.69
N THR A 139 -6.87 20.66 12.36
CA THR A 139 -6.87 22.12 12.18
C THR A 139 -5.85 22.85 13.06
N ASN A 140 -5.27 22.18 14.06
CA ASN A 140 -4.25 22.75 14.95
C ASN A 140 -2.81 22.41 14.52
N VAL A 141 -2.62 21.80 13.35
CA VAL A 141 -1.33 21.72 12.68
C VAL A 141 -1.20 22.95 11.77
N GLU A 142 -0.96 24.10 12.39
CA GLU A 142 -0.24 25.22 11.77
C GLU A 142 1.25 25.13 12.11
#